data_AF-A0A0N4Z7T5-F1
#
_entry.id   AF-A0A0N4Z7T5-F1
#
_cell.length_a   1.000
_cell.length_b   1.000
_cell.length_c   1.000
_cell.angle_alpha   90.00
_cell.angle_beta   90.00
_cell.angle_gamma   90.00
#
_symmetry.space_group_name_H-M   'P 1'
#
loop_
_entity.id
_entity.type
_entity.pdbx_description
1 polymer ?
#
loop_
_entity_poly.entity_id
_entity_poly.type
_entity_poly.pdbx_seq_one_letter_code
_entity_poly.pdbx_strand_id
1 'polypeptide(L)'
;MTSFSGIINRFQNLFGSPFNALEDSINNVVNRNPDLLIKFQSNDHPLVPQDDAKVFDKTFRLLDNVLKYCQKPKLKLKPSPPNIIEIIPDIYKHLNLILKENPSAYSDVLFLRLYVTNLDNKCKGIIKLFKENKDNIYDEMSVSRMTLTKKVLLFSHMYHELLELSPEGKFLSKGFRITKKEAAEFWSNNFCDSIIVPWNQFESCLRKTHIFSDNTNESNSLKKTMDLTSNNHISQFEFDVFTRLFQPWDKLLDNWRVLAVKHPAYVSFLTYDQVKNKLQAYTNKPGSYVFRLSCTRLGHWAIGYVAPDGKIYQTIPNSKSLVKALVDGYREGFYRYPNGEDHNPDLTKELEASNAGKTVQVTQEQFEIYCSIGSTFEMCKICDENDKDVRLEPCGHLICKICLTSWQEVSTGIKNCPFCRCEIKGIEEILIRKFTSTVPNSVNENRKNESRCEGDTMSKNKLHLPIKLSFGKMNKDKAKNSEKSSPDTSPTNVTNTNMTMLPKIPNICNNMAPLTSQTNIQDGPL
;
A
#
# COMPACT_ATOMS: atom_id res chain seq x y z
N MET A 1 43.10 7.13 -13.74
CA MET A 1 41.92 7.57 -12.94
C MET A 1 40.59 7.31 -13.68
N THR A 2 40.44 6.21 -14.43
CA THR A 2 39.33 6.03 -15.39
C THR A 2 38.22 5.06 -14.96
N SER A 3 38.32 4.45 -13.77
CA SER A 3 37.35 3.45 -13.29
C SER A 3 36.13 4.04 -12.56
N PHE A 4 36.30 5.16 -11.85
CA PHE A 4 35.32 5.66 -10.87
C PHE A 4 33.99 6.12 -11.50
N SER A 5 34.05 6.84 -12.62
CA SER A 5 32.85 7.39 -13.28
C SER A 5 31.90 6.30 -13.82
N GLY A 6 32.45 5.15 -14.26
CA GLY A 6 31.64 4.03 -14.76
C GLY A 6 30.81 3.36 -13.67
N ILE A 7 31.29 3.36 -12.42
CA ILE A 7 30.55 2.84 -11.26
C ILE A 7 29.38 3.79 -10.92
N ILE A 8 29.63 5.10 -10.90
CA ILE A 8 28.61 6.11 -10.59
C ILE A 8 27.48 6.12 -11.62
N ASN A 9 27.79 6.03 -12.92
CA ASN A 9 26.76 6.00 -13.97
C ASN A 9 25.93 4.69 -13.94
N ARG A 10 26.52 3.54 -13.59
CA ARG A 10 25.75 2.31 -13.34
C ARG A 10 24.83 2.44 -12.12
N PHE A 11 25.30 3.08 -11.06
CA PHE A 11 24.54 3.29 -9.83
C PHE A 11 23.28 4.15 -10.05
N GLN A 12 23.40 5.26 -10.80
CA GLN A 12 22.25 6.13 -11.15
C GLN A 12 21.11 5.34 -11.82
N ASN A 13 21.46 4.45 -12.76
CA ASN A 13 20.49 3.63 -13.50
C ASN A 13 19.85 2.50 -12.67
N LEU A 14 20.41 2.15 -11.50
CA LEU A 14 19.98 0.99 -10.69
C LEU A 14 19.33 1.35 -9.35
N PHE A 15 19.65 2.54 -8.81
CA PHE A 15 19.16 3.03 -7.51
C PHE A 15 18.58 4.46 -7.54
N GLY A 16 18.61 5.11 -8.70
CA GLY A 16 18.19 6.51 -8.88
C GLY A 16 19.33 7.50 -8.60
N SER A 17 19.10 8.76 -8.96
CA SER A 17 20.06 9.84 -8.73
C SER A 17 20.29 10.09 -7.23
N PRO A 18 21.55 10.35 -6.81
CA PRO A 18 21.81 10.97 -5.52
C PRO A 18 21.04 12.29 -5.39
N PHE A 19 20.51 12.56 -4.18
CA PHE A 19 19.69 13.74 -3.88
C PHE A 19 20.50 15.05 -3.85
N ASN A 20 20.91 15.52 -5.02
CA ASN A 20 21.38 16.89 -5.28
C ASN A 20 20.43 17.66 -6.20
N ALA A 21 19.64 16.97 -7.04
CA ALA A 21 18.75 17.57 -8.04
C ALA A 21 17.30 17.77 -7.53
N LEU A 22 17.09 17.87 -6.21
CA LEU A 22 15.79 18.19 -5.62
C LEU A 22 15.87 19.31 -4.56
N GLU A 23 16.99 20.02 -4.44
CA GLU A 23 17.04 21.25 -3.62
C GLU A 23 16.31 22.41 -4.33
N ASP A 24 16.38 22.50 -5.66
CA ASP A 24 15.78 23.59 -6.44
C ASP A 24 14.25 23.66 -6.36
N SER A 25 13.57 22.52 -6.17
CA SER A 25 12.11 22.46 -5.97
C SER A 25 11.67 22.71 -4.52
N ILE A 26 12.60 22.81 -3.56
CA ILE A 26 12.30 23.01 -2.13
C ILE A 26 12.39 24.49 -1.72
N ASN A 27 13.08 25.33 -2.51
CA ASN A 27 13.32 26.74 -2.19
C ASN A 27 12.13 27.70 -2.40
N ASN A 28 10.94 27.20 -2.77
CA ASN A 28 9.73 28.01 -2.88
C ASN A 28 8.89 27.99 -1.59
N VAL A 29 8.41 29.18 -1.18
CA VAL A 29 7.52 29.43 -0.02
C VAL A 29 8.18 29.43 1.37
N VAL A 30 9.39 30.00 1.51
CA VAL A 30 9.82 30.63 2.79
C VAL A 30 9.30 32.07 2.86
N ASN A 31 7.97 32.25 2.82
CA ASN A 31 7.33 33.57 2.95
C ASN A 31 5.84 33.47 3.36
N ARG A 32 5.56 33.14 4.64
CA ARG A 32 4.18 33.12 5.21
C ARG A 32 4.18 33.60 6.67
N ASN A 33 3.04 34.17 7.08
CA ASN A 33 2.89 34.96 8.31
C ASN A 33 3.30 34.23 9.61
N PRO A 34 3.96 34.93 10.56
CA PRO A 34 4.13 34.44 11.94
C PRO A 34 2.78 34.39 12.71
N ASP A 35 1.79 35.18 12.29
CA ASP A 35 0.50 35.36 12.97
C ASP A 35 -0.61 34.37 12.53
N LEU A 36 -0.26 33.14 12.11
CA LEU A 36 -1.27 32.14 11.75
C LEU A 36 -1.99 31.60 13.00
N LEU A 37 -3.09 32.26 13.38
CA LEU A 37 -3.94 31.86 14.50
C LEU A 37 -4.72 30.57 14.18
N ILE A 38 -4.22 29.43 14.66
CA ILE A 38 -4.91 28.13 14.53
C ILE A 38 -6.05 28.06 15.57
N LYS A 39 -7.25 28.43 15.13
CA LYS A 39 -8.49 28.47 15.94
C LYS A 39 -9.69 28.18 15.05
N PHE A 40 -10.75 27.57 15.57
CA PHE A 40 -11.99 27.42 14.82
C PHE A 40 -12.71 28.76 14.67
N GLN A 41 -13.21 29.04 13.46
CA GLN A 41 -13.97 30.25 13.14
C GLN A 41 -15.37 29.84 12.67
N SER A 42 -16.37 30.04 13.52
CA SER A 42 -17.77 29.67 13.20
C SER A 42 -18.33 30.45 12.00
N ASN A 43 -17.75 31.61 11.67
CA ASN A 43 -18.13 32.41 10.50
C ASN A 43 -17.68 31.76 9.18
N ASP A 44 -16.57 31.01 9.19
CA ASP A 44 -16.07 30.28 8.02
C ASP A 44 -16.89 28.98 7.79
N HIS A 45 -17.54 28.48 8.85
CA HIS A 45 -18.24 27.18 8.90
C HIS A 45 -19.64 27.28 9.52
N PRO A 46 -20.56 28.13 9.01
CA PRO A 46 -21.85 28.41 9.65
C PRO A 46 -22.83 27.23 9.66
N LEU A 47 -22.54 26.17 8.89
CA LEU A 47 -23.37 24.96 8.78
C LEU A 47 -22.87 23.77 9.62
N VAL A 48 -21.70 23.88 10.26
CA VAL A 48 -21.16 22.79 11.10
C VAL A 48 -21.96 22.71 12.41
N PRO A 49 -22.41 21.50 12.84
CA PRO A 49 -23.16 21.34 14.08
C PRO A 49 -22.45 21.94 15.29
N GLN A 50 -23.19 22.57 16.21
CA GLN A 50 -22.59 23.35 17.30
C GLN A 50 -21.71 22.52 18.23
N ASP A 51 -22.01 21.23 18.41
CA ASP A 51 -21.17 20.32 19.20
C ASP A 51 -19.91 19.85 18.46
N ASP A 52 -20.02 19.58 17.16
CA ASP A 52 -18.86 19.27 16.31
C ASP A 52 -17.89 20.47 16.27
N ALA A 53 -18.41 21.69 16.15
CA ALA A 53 -17.64 22.93 16.24
C ALA A 53 -16.87 23.08 17.58
N LYS A 54 -17.46 22.66 18.72
CA LYS A 54 -16.78 22.64 20.03
C LYS A 54 -15.61 21.64 20.04
N VAL A 55 -15.74 20.50 19.33
CA VAL A 55 -14.63 19.54 19.17
C VAL A 55 -13.49 20.17 18.37
N PHE A 56 -13.79 20.77 17.21
CA PHE A 56 -12.76 21.39 16.37
C PHE A 56 -12.06 22.59 17.02
N ASP A 57 -12.77 23.49 17.71
CA ASP A 57 -12.12 24.59 18.46
C ASP A 57 -11.14 24.06 19.52
N LYS A 58 -11.54 23.02 20.26
CA LYS A 58 -10.67 22.35 21.25
C LYS A 58 -9.45 21.68 20.60
N THR A 59 -9.62 20.98 19.49
CA THR A 59 -8.51 20.32 18.77
C THR A 59 -7.58 21.33 18.12
N PHE A 60 -8.09 22.40 17.53
CA PHE A 60 -7.29 23.47 16.92
C PHE A 60 -6.49 24.26 17.99
N ARG A 61 -7.08 24.56 19.16
CA ARG A 61 -6.32 25.10 20.31
C ARG A 61 -5.21 24.16 20.79
N LEU A 62 -5.40 22.84 20.72
CA LEU A 62 -4.34 21.88 21.06
C LEU A 62 -3.22 21.85 20.02
N LEU A 63 -3.53 21.98 18.73
CA LEU A 63 -2.56 22.15 17.64
C LEU A 63 -1.74 23.44 17.80
N ASP A 64 -2.41 24.58 18.04
CA ASP A 64 -1.81 25.90 18.30
C ASP A 64 -0.78 25.84 19.45
N ASN A 65 -1.17 25.20 20.57
CA ASN A 65 -0.27 25.00 21.70
C ASN A 65 0.96 24.16 21.33
N VAL A 66 0.80 23.06 20.57
CA VAL A 66 1.93 22.23 20.12
C VAL A 66 2.85 23.02 19.20
N LEU A 67 2.30 23.76 18.23
CA LEU A 67 3.06 24.59 17.30
C LEU A 67 3.92 25.62 18.07
N LYS A 68 3.33 26.32 19.05
CA LYS A 68 4.03 27.28 19.92
C LYS A 68 5.11 26.65 20.81
N TYR A 69 4.96 25.39 21.22
CA TYR A 69 6.05 24.66 21.89
C TYR A 69 7.19 24.30 20.92
N CYS A 70 6.87 23.92 19.68
CA CYS A 70 7.84 23.52 18.66
C CYS A 70 8.58 24.69 18.00
N GLN A 71 7.95 25.87 17.90
CA GLN A 71 8.56 27.10 17.36
C GLN A 71 9.62 27.75 18.30
N LYS A 72 9.80 27.25 19.52
CA LYS A 72 10.78 27.82 20.48
C LYS A 72 12.20 27.78 19.91
N PRO A 73 12.92 28.91 19.75
CA PRO A 73 14.25 28.93 19.14
C PRO A 73 15.29 28.03 19.84
N LYS A 74 15.21 27.89 21.17
CA LYS A 74 16.04 26.96 21.96
C LYS A 74 15.94 25.50 21.49
N LEU A 75 14.85 25.11 20.84
CA LEU A 75 14.61 23.74 20.41
C LEU A 75 15.43 23.36 19.17
N LYS A 76 15.85 24.32 18.33
CA LYS A 76 16.64 24.07 17.11
C LYS A 76 16.07 22.91 16.26
N LEU A 77 14.79 22.97 15.91
CA LEU A 77 14.24 22.02 14.95
C LEU A 77 14.86 22.31 13.58
N LYS A 78 15.37 21.25 12.92
CA LYS A 78 15.85 21.33 11.55
C LYS A 78 14.65 21.41 10.59
N PRO A 79 14.76 22.13 9.46
CA PRO A 79 13.69 22.18 8.44
C PRO A 79 13.53 20.84 7.68
N SER A 80 14.45 19.89 7.87
CA SER A 80 14.39 18.54 7.32
C SER A 80 13.07 17.82 7.67
N PRO A 81 12.37 17.22 6.69
CA PRO A 81 11.19 16.40 6.96
C PRO A 81 11.47 15.22 7.90
N PRO A 82 10.56 14.91 8.85
CA PRO A 82 9.24 15.53 9.07
C PRO A 82 9.31 16.86 9.85
N ASN A 83 8.80 17.96 9.26
CA ASN A 83 8.75 19.28 9.90
C ASN A 83 7.37 19.57 10.52
N ILE A 84 7.26 19.48 11.85
CA ILE A 84 5.99 19.74 12.57
C ILE A 84 5.48 21.19 12.42
N ILE A 85 6.36 22.14 12.08
CA ILE A 85 6.00 23.56 11.92
C ILE A 85 5.22 23.78 10.62
N GLU A 86 5.41 22.93 9.60
CA GLU A 86 4.62 22.91 8.35
C GLU A 86 3.38 22.00 8.50
N ILE A 87 3.58 20.79 9.04
CA ILE A 87 2.55 19.74 9.15
C ILE A 87 1.33 20.22 9.95
N ILE A 88 1.51 20.95 11.05
CA ILE A 88 0.37 21.42 11.87
C ILE A 88 -0.52 22.44 11.13
N PRO A 89 0.01 23.52 10.53
CA PRO A 89 -0.73 24.39 9.64
C PRO A 89 -1.46 23.67 8.49
N ASP A 90 -0.86 22.63 7.91
CA ASP A 90 -1.47 21.92 6.77
C ASP A 90 -2.57 20.93 7.20
N ILE A 91 -2.41 20.23 8.33
CA ILE A 91 -3.52 19.49 8.98
C ILE A 91 -4.69 20.45 9.28
N TYR A 92 -4.42 21.64 9.83
CA TYR A 92 -5.45 22.64 10.09
C TYR A 92 -6.18 23.07 8.81
N LYS A 93 -5.46 23.43 7.74
CA LYS A 93 -6.07 23.80 6.45
C LYS A 93 -6.94 22.68 5.88
N HIS A 94 -6.46 21.44 5.91
CA HIS A 94 -7.18 20.31 5.32
C HIS A 94 -8.41 19.90 6.14
N LEU A 95 -8.36 19.99 7.48
CA LEU A 95 -9.54 19.80 8.32
C LEU A 95 -10.61 20.89 8.07
N ASN A 96 -10.21 22.14 7.79
CA ASN A 96 -11.15 23.17 7.35
C ASN A 96 -11.70 22.89 5.94
N LEU A 97 -10.91 22.35 5.01
CA LEU A 97 -11.37 21.95 3.68
C LEU A 97 -12.45 20.86 3.76
N ILE A 98 -12.23 19.81 4.58
CA ILE A 98 -13.19 18.74 4.84
C ILE A 98 -14.54 19.31 5.33
N LEU A 99 -14.51 20.21 6.33
CA LEU A 99 -15.73 20.81 6.89
C LEU A 99 -16.45 21.75 5.93
N LYS A 100 -15.73 22.34 4.97
CA LYS A 100 -16.32 23.15 3.91
C LYS A 100 -17.04 22.30 2.86
N GLU A 101 -16.48 21.15 2.49
CA GLU A 101 -17.08 20.22 1.51
C GLU A 101 -18.22 19.37 2.13
N ASN A 102 -18.11 18.98 3.39
CA ASN A 102 -19.23 18.41 4.17
C ASN A 102 -19.22 18.91 5.63
N PRO A 103 -20.11 19.85 6.00
CA PRO A 103 -20.23 20.35 7.37
C PRO A 103 -20.59 19.29 8.43
N SER A 104 -21.21 18.18 8.02
CA SER A 104 -21.57 17.05 8.88
C SER A 104 -20.50 15.95 8.93
N ALA A 105 -19.36 16.12 8.25
CA ALA A 105 -18.35 15.06 8.07
C ALA A 105 -17.88 14.40 9.37
N TYR A 106 -17.87 15.12 10.50
CA TYR A 106 -17.51 14.53 11.79
C TYR A 106 -18.62 13.63 12.34
N SER A 107 -19.88 14.08 12.29
CA SER A 107 -21.05 13.26 12.65
C SER A 107 -21.25 12.06 11.71
N ASP A 108 -20.95 12.19 10.42
CA ASP A 108 -21.13 11.12 9.43
C ASP A 108 -19.95 10.12 9.41
N VAL A 109 -18.72 10.62 9.22
CA VAL A 109 -17.56 9.79 8.84
C VAL A 109 -16.83 9.26 10.07
N LEU A 110 -16.94 7.95 10.31
CA LEU A 110 -16.26 7.24 11.41
C LEU A 110 -14.74 7.50 11.45
N PHE A 111 -14.09 7.50 10.27
CA PHE A 111 -12.67 7.82 10.16
C PHE A 111 -12.35 9.21 10.75
N LEU A 112 -13.11 10.25 10.43
CA LEU A 112 -12.83 11.61 10.90
C LEU A 112 -12.97 11.72 12.43
N ARG A 113 -13.96 11.04 13.04
CA ARG A 113 -14.09 10.98 14.51
C ARG A 113 -12.89 10.32 15.18
N LEU A 114 -12.46 9.18 14.65
CA LEU A 114 -11.28 8.45 15.14
C LEU A 114 -10.02 9.31 14.96
N TYR A 115 -9.85 9.93 13.79
CA TYR A 115 -8.73 10.80 13.45
C TYR A 115 -8.62 12.01 14.39
N VAL A 116 -9.69 12.79 14.54
CA VAL A 116 -9.73 13.97 15.41
C VAL A 116 -9.50 13.57 16.87
N THR A 117 -10.14 12.50 17.35
CA THR A 117 -9.91 11.95 18.71
C THR A 117 -8.46 11.51 18.91
N ASN A 118 -7.85 10.90 17.90
CA ASN A 118 -6.46 10.50 17.91
C ASN A 118 -5.53 11.72 17.99
N LEU A 119 -5.77 12.72 17.13
CA LEU A 119 -5.00 13.97 17.05
C LEU A 119 -5.02 14.74 18.36
N ASP A 120 -6.19 14.87 18.97
CA ASP A 120 -6.42 15.45 20.29
C ASP A 120 -5.53 14.80 21.37
N ASN A 121 -5.40 13.47 21.32
CA ASN A 121 -4.58 12.69 22.26
C ASN A 121 -3.07 12.75 21.94
N LYS A 122 -2.69 12.77 20.65
CA LYS A 122 -1.28 12.96 20.25
C LYS A 122 -0.79 14.38 20.59
N CYS A 123 -1.62 15.41 20.44
CA CYS A 123 -1.31 16.78 20.87
C CYS A 123 -1.07 16.87 22.39
N LYS A 124 -2.01 16.37 23.21
CA LYS A 124 -1.83 16.27 24.67
C LYS A 124 -0.54 15.54 25.04
N GLY A 125 -0.21 14.47 24.30
CA GLY A 125 1.01 13.70 24.47
C GLY A 125 2.31 14.43 24.13
N ILE A 126 2.29 15.47 23.29
CA ILE A 126 3.44 16.38 23.09
C ILE A 126 3.46 17.45 24.19
N ILE A 127 2.34 18.09 24.49
CA ILE A 127 2.23 19.12 25.54
C ILE A 127 2.69 18.57 26.91
N LYS A 128 2.33 17.32 27.23
CA LYS A 128 2.79 16.61 28.43
C LYS A 128 4.31 16.43 28.42
N LEU A 129 4.89 15.97 27.30
CA LEU A 129 6.34 15.77 27.16
C LEU A 129 7.13 17.08 27.44
N PHE A 130 6.70 18.21 26.87
CA PHE A 130 7.31 19.52 27.14
C PHE A 130 7.17 19.97 28.60
N LYS A 131 6.03 19.71 29.25
CA LYS A 131 5.80 20.10 30.66
C LYS A 131 6.64 19.29 31.64
N GLU A 132 6.78 17.98 31.41
CA GLU A 132 7.51 17.07 32.32
C GLU A 132 9.04 17.18 32.16
N ASN A 133 9.54 17.36 30.95
CA ASN A 133 10.98 17.25 30.65
C ASN A 133 11.74 18.59 30.71
N LYS A 134 11.02 19.72 30.87
CA LYS A 134 11.57 21.09 31.00
C LYS A 134 12.71 21.38 30.01
N ASP A 135 13.95 21.42 30.47
CA ASP A 135 15.11 21.78 29.67
C ASP A 135 15.76 20.60 28.93
N ASN A 136 15.53 19.36 29.38
CA ASN A 136 16.07 18.15 28.73
C ASN A 136 15.58 17.98 27.29
N ILE A 137 14.46 18.60 26.91
CA ILE A 137 13.92 18.53 25.54
C ILE A 137 14.68 19.41 24.53
N TYR A 138 15.50 20.35 25.01
CA TYR A 138 16.36 21.21 24.17
C TYR A 138 17.73 20.58 23.89
N ASP A 139 18.17 19.59 24.67
CA ASP A 139 19.30 18.73 24.32
C ASP A 139 18.93 17.86 23.11
N GLU A 140 19.75 17.92 22.05
CA GLU A 140 19.52 17.19 20.80
C GLU A 140 19.69 15.66 20.95
N MET A 141 20.46 15.21 21.95
CA MET A 141 20.77 13.79 22.18
C MET A 141 19.88 13.12 23.23
N SER A 142 19.00 13.86 23.90
CA SER A 142 18.21 13.33 25.02
C SER A 142 17.12 12.33 24.60
N VAL A 143 16.78 11.40 25.50
CA VAL A 143 15.64 10.49 25.33
C VAL A 143 14.32 11.27 25.16
N SER A 144 14.19 12.42 25.82
CA SER A 144 13.06 13.35 25.70
C SER A 144 12.94 13.90 24.27
N ARG A 145 14.07 14.28 23.66
CA ARG A 145 14.13 14.78 22.29
C ARG A 145 13.94 13.67 21.25
N MET A 146 14.54 12.49 21.44
CA MET A 146 14.25 11.30 20.63
C MET A 146 12.75 10.96 20.66
N THR A 147 12.10 11.10 21.82
CA THR A 147 10.66 10.90 21.99
C THR A 147 9.83 11.97 21.28
N LEU A 148 10.30 13.23 21.26
CA LEU A 148 9.68 14.28 20.45
C LEU A 148 9.78 13.95 18.96
N THR A 149 10.96 13.56 18.44
CA THR A 149 11.15 13.18 17.03
C THR A 149 10.22 12.05 16.61
N LYS A 150 10.04 11.02 17.45
CA LYS A 150 9.06 9.94 17.22
C LYS A 150 7.61 10.45 17.14
N LYS A 151 7.23 11.42 17.98
CA LYS A 151 5.91 12.07 17.92
C LYS A 151 5.75 12.97 16.69
N VAL A 152 6.81 13.66 16.24
CA VAL A 152 6.79 14.47 15.01
C VAL A 152 6.58 13.60 13.77
N LEU A 153 7.30 12.47 13.67
CA LEU A 153 7.13 11.50 12.58
C LEU A 153 5.70 10.90 12.56
N LEU A 154 5.14 10.65 13.75
CA LEU A 154 3.76 10.19 13.93
C LEU A 154 2.71 11.23 13.45
N PHE A 155 2.95 12.53 13.64
CA PHE A 155 2.14 13.59 13.03
C PHE A 155 2.26 13.59 11.49
N SER A 156 3.45 13.30 10.95
CA SER A 156 3.65 13.15 9.49
C SER A 156 2.83 11.99 8.92
N HIS A 157 2.75 10.85 9.62
CA HIS A 157 1.91 9.72 9.20
C HIS A 157 0.43 10.10 9.20
N MET A 158 -0.05 10.73 10.28
CA MET A 158 -1.44 11.22 10.37
C MET A 158 -1.78 12.27 9.31
N TYR A 159 -0.84 13.14 8.94
CA TYR A 159 -1.05 14.12 7.88
C TYR A 159 -1.26 13.45 6.53
N HIS A 160 -0.37 12.54 6.13
CA HIS A 160 -0.49 11.83 4.85
C HIS A 160 -1.72 10.91 4.81
N GLU A 161 -2.06 10.23 5.91
CA GLU A 161 -3.29 9.44 6.00
C GLU A 161 -4.53 10.30 5.74
N LEU A 162 -4.61 11.49 6.36
CA LEU A 162 -5.73 12.41 6.16
C LEU A 162 -5.84 12.87 4.70
N LEU A 163 -4.74 13.28 4.07
CA LEU A 163 -4.74 13.73 2.66
C LEU A 163 -5.17 12.61 1.70
N GLU A 164 -4.61 11.41 1.86
CA GLU A 164 -4.82 10.28 0.96
C GLU A 164 -6.24 9.69 1.08
N LEU A 165 -6.84 9.72 2.27
CA LEU A 165 -8.21 9.23 2.51
C LEU A 165 -9.29 10.32 2.33
N SER A 166 -8.89 11.59 2.17
CA SER A 166 -9.81 12.70 1.83
C SER A 166 -9.22 13.64 0.77
N PRO A 167 -8.96 13.16 -0.46
CA PRO A 167 -8.54 14.01 -1.57
C PRO A 167 -9.56 15.13 -1.79
N GLU A 168 -9.08 16.37 -1.98
CA GLU A 168 -9.91 17.59 -2.03
C GLU A 168 -10.83 17.80 -0.80
N GLY A 169 -10.59 17.11 0.33
CA GLY A 169 -11.46 17.12 1.51
C GLY A 169 -12.62 16.12 1.46
N LYS A 170 -12.72 15.29 0.42
CA LYS A 170 -13.90 14.44 0.14
C LYS A 170 -13.64 12.98 0.52
N PHE A 171 -14.47 12.43 1.41
CA PHE A 171 -14.49 11.01 1.71
C PHE A 171 -15.38 10.27 0.70
N LEU A 172 -14.77 9.48 -0.19
CA LEU A 172 -15.47 8.70 -1.21
C LEU A 172 -15.35 7.21 -0.88
N SER A 173 -16.45 6.45 -0.96
CA SER A 173 -16.50 5.01 -0.62
C SER A 173 -15.49 4.15 -1.41
N LYS A 174 -15.11 4.59 -2.61
CA LYS A 174 -14.08 3.97 -3.46
C LYS A 174 -12.99 4.96 -3.88
N GLY A 175 -12.74 5.98 -3.06
CA GLY A 175 -11.77 7.04 -3.35
C GLY A 175 -10.31 6.59 -3.23
N PHE A 176 -10.00 5.82 -2.19
CA PHE A 176 -8.65 5.30 -1.99
C PHE A 176 -8.42 4.00 -2.74
N ARG A 177 -7.27 3.88 -3.43
CA ARG A 177 -6.91 2.71 -4.23
C ARG A 177 -5.61 2.09 -3.72
N ILE A 178 -5.74 0.94 -3.06
CA ILE A 178 -4.61 0.10 -2.64
C ILE A 178 -3.78 -0.31 -3.86
N THR A 179 -2.45 -0.27 -3.72
CA THR A 179 -1.48 -0.36 -4.82
C THR A 179 -1.22 -1.80 -5.27
N LYS A 180 -1.13 -2.74 -4.32
CA LYS A 180 -0.99 -4.17 -4.62
C LYS A 180 -2.35 -4.79 -4.91
N LYS A 181 -2.48 -5.49 -6.03
CA LYS A 181 -3.76 -6.05 -6.49
C LYS A 181 -4.34 -7.04 -5.48
N GLU A 182 -3.53 -7.98 -5.03
CA GLU A 182 -3.92 -9.07 -4.14
C GLU A 182 -4.31 -8.54 -2.74
N ALA A 183 -3.66 -7.45 -2.30
CA ALA A 183 -4.03 -6.72 -1.10
C ALA A 183 -5.38 -5.97 -1.28
N ALA A 184 -5.59 -5.33 -2.42
CA ALA A 184 -6.86 -4.66 -2.73
C ALA A 184 -8.03 -5.65 -2.73
N GLU A 185 -7.85 -6.83 -3.35
CA GLU A 185 -8.83 -7.93 -3.34
C GLU A 185 -9.06 -8.48 -1.92
N PHE A 186 -8.01 -8.64 -1.10
CA PHE A 186 -8.17 -8.99 0.31
C PHE A 186 -9.00 -7.97 1.08
N TRP A 187 -8.77 -6.67 0.88
CA TRP A 187 -9.53 -5.63 1.57
C TRP A 187 -11.00 -5.61 1.15
N SER A 188 -11.29 -5.62 -0.16
CA SER A 188 -12.67 -5.61 -0.66
C SER A 188 -13.45 -6.83 -0.18
N ASN A 189 -12.82 -8.00 -0.11
CA ASN A 189 -13.48 -9.25 0.24
C ASN A 189 -13.72 -9.42 1.75
N ASN A 190 -13.01 -8.69 2.61
CA ASN A 190 -13.16 -8.77 4.07
C ASN A 190 -13.83 -7.55 4.71
N PHE A 191 -13.70 -6.37 4.10
CA PHE A 191 -14.13 -5.09 4.69
C PHE A 191 -14.94 -4.20 3.73
N CYS A 192 -15.15 -4.60 2.47
CA CYS A 192 -15.88 -3.83 1.46
C CYS A 192 -15.34 -2.38 1.35
N ASP A 193 -16.24 -1.39 1.32
CA ASP A 193 -15.93 0.05 1.20
C ASP A 193 -15.51 0.70 2.54
N SER A 194 -15.07 -0.09 3.54
CA SER A 194 -14.61 0.44 4.83
C SER A 194 -13.27 1.15 4.72
N ILE A 195 -13.22 2.43 5.06
CA ILE A 195 -12.00 3.26 5.08
C ILE A 195 -11.03 2.81 6.20
N ILE A 196 -11.56 2.37 7.34
CA ILE A 196 -10.81 2.04 8.56
C ILE A 196 -11.52 0.93 9.36
N VAL A 197 -10.75 -0.01 9.91
CA VAL A 197 -11.28 -1.16 10.68
C VAL A 197 -10.50 -1.39 11.98
N PRO A 198 -11.14 -1.87 13.08
CA PRO A 198 -10.45 -2.20 14.33
C PRO A 198 -9.38 -3.27 14.15
N TRP A 199 -8.24 -3.13 14.85
CA TRP A 199 -7.09 -4.05 14.71
C TRP A 199 -7.47 -5.52 14.89
N ASN A 200 -8.32 -5.85 15.87
CA ASN A 200 -8.73 -7.23 16.15
C ASN A 200 -9.59 -7.85 15.03
N GLN A 201 -10.41 -7.04 14.33
CA GLN A 201 -11.15 -7.49 13.15
C GLN A 201 -10.21 -7.70 11.97
N PHE A 202 -9.28 -6.75 11.76
CA PHE A 202 -8.27 -6.82 10.71
C PHE A 202 -7.37 -8.07 10.87
N GLU A 203 -6.80 -8.27 12.07
CA GLU A 203 -5.95 -9.42 12.43
C GLU A 203 -6.68 -10.75 12.21
N SER A 204 -7.95 -10.85 12.64
CA SER A 204 -8.77 -12.05 12.47
C SER A 204 -8.97 -12.43 11.01
N CYS A 205 -9.03 -11.45 10.09
CA CYS A 205 -9.08 -11.72 8.66
C CYS A 205 -7.70 -12.02 8.08
N LEU A 206 -6.65 -11.28 8.47
CA LEU A 206 -5.28 -11.50 7.97
C LEU A 206 -4.75 -12.90 8.33
N ARG A 207 -5.10 -13.41 9.52
CA ARG A 207 -4.80 -14.79 9.98
C ARG A 207 -5.41 -15.91 9.12
N LYS A 208 -6.42 -15.61 8.29
CA LYS A 208 -7.01 -16.58 7.34
C LYS A 208 -6.23 -16.66 6.03
N THR A 209 -5.39 -15.66 5.74
CA THR A 209 -4.68 -15.52 4.45
C THR A 209 -3.17 -15.70 4.60
N HIS A 210 -2.59 -15.32 5.74
CA HIS A 210 -1.15 -15.50 6.01
C HIS A 210 -0.92 -16.27 7.31
N ILE A 211 0.08 -17.15 7.28
CA ILE A 211 0.49 -17.95 8.44
C ILE A 211 1.18 -17.03 9.45
N PHE A 212 0.63 -16.96 10.65
CA PHE A 212 1.30 -16.41 11.84
C PHE A 212 2.13 -17.50 12.51
N SER A 213 3.22 -17.10 13.16
CA SER A 213 3.97 -17.95 14.08
C SER A 213 3.20 -18.17 15.39
N ASP A 214 3.55 -19.24 16.10
CA ASP A 214 2.94 -19.58 17.41
C ASP A 214 3.32 -18.61 18.54
N ASN A 215 4.13 -17.58 18.26
CA ASN A 215 4.55 -16.58 19.22
C ASN A 215 3.45 -15.55 19.47
N THR A 216 2.89 -15.55 20.68
CA THR A 216 1.85 -14.61 21.15
C THR A 216 2.24 -13.13 21.01
N ASN A 217 3.53 -12.81 20.97
CA ASN A 217 4.03 -11.43 20.79
C ASN A 217 4.09 -10.97 19.32
N GLU A 218 3.88 -11.86 18.35
CA GLU A 218 3.94 -11.47 16.93
C GLU A 218 2.86 -10.46 16.56
N SER A 219 1.60 -10.69 16.95
CA SER A 219 0.48 -9.75 16.72
C SER A 219 0.81 -8.35 17.24
N ASN A 220 1.29 -8.24 18.49
CA ASN A 220 1.67 -6.97 19.10
C ASN A 220 2.85 -6.28 18.39
N SER A 221 3.67 -7.02 17.65
CA SER A 221 4.83 -6.52 16.91
C SER A 221 4.45 -6.10 15.48
N LEU A 222 3.58 -6.89 14.84
CA LEU A 222 2.97 -6.59 13.55
C LEU A 222 2.12 -5.33 13.66
N LYS A 223 1.26 -5.24 14.68
CA LYS A 223 0.48 -4.04 14.99
C LYS A 223 1.34 -2.79 15.09
N LYS A 224 2.45 -2.83 15.84
CA LYS A 224 3.40 -1.70 15.97
C LYS A 224 4.09 -1.32 14.65
N THR A 225 3.99 -2.15 13.61
CA THR A 225 4.50 -1.86 12.27
C THR A 225 3.39 -1.37 11.32
N MET A 226 2.14 -1.79 11.52
CA MET A 226 1.00 -1.45 10.66
C MET A 226 0.18 -0.25 11.16
N ASP A 227 -0.03 -0.12 12.47
CA ASP A 227 -0.76 0.96 13.16
C ASP A 227 0.13 2.23 13.23
N LEU A 228 0.44 2.80 12.06
CA LEU A 228 1.36 3.91 11.85
C LEU A 228 0.94 5.19 12.58
N THR A 229 -0.36 5.35 12.82
CA THR A 229 -0.96 6.46 13.58
C THR A 229 -1.22 6.13 15.05
N SER A 230 -0.97 4.89 15.47
CA SER A 230 -1.09 4.36 16.84
C SER A 230 -2.47 4.63 17.46
N ASN A 231 -3.53 4.22 16.75
CA ASN A 231 -4.94 4.46 17.04
C ASN A 231 -5.74 3.16 17.36
N ASN A 232 -5.11 1.98 17.31
CA ASN A 232 -5.69 0.64 17.49
C ASN A 232 -6.61 0.12 16.37
N HIS A 233 -6.62 0.79 15.23
CA HIS A 233 -7.29 0.41 14.00
C HIS A 233 -6.24 0.21 12.90
N ILE A 234 -6.69 -0.10 11.68
CA ILE A 234 -5.91 -0.06 10.45
C ILE A 234 -6.75 0.65 9.40
N SER A 235 -6.22 1.69 8.78
CA SER A 235 -6.84 2.33 7.60
C SER A 235 -6.42 1.66 6.29
N GLN A 236 -7.19 1.89 5.22
CA GLN A 236 -6.81 1.49 3.86
C GLN A 236 -5.42 2.01 3.46
N PHE A 237 -5.07 3.22 3.92
CA PHE A 237 -3.77 3.85 3.70
C PHE A 237 -2.64 3.15 4.48
N GLU A 238 -2.82 2.88 5.77
CA GLU A 238 -1.86 2.14 6.60
C GLU A 238 -1.58 0.73 6.02
N PHE A 239 -2.62 0.08 5.50
CA PHE A 239 -2.53 -1.22 4.83
C PHE A 239 -1.84 -1.18 3.46
N ASP A 240 -2.11 -0.17 2.62
CA ASP A 240 -1.37 0.06 1.37
C ASP A 240 0.13 0.28 1.62
N VAL A 241 0.45 1.14 2.60
CA VAL A 241 1.83 1.42 2.98
C VAL A 241 2.54 0.13 3.43
N PHE A 242 1.91 -0.67 4.29
CA PHE A 242 2.50 -1.94 4.74
C PHE A 242 2.70 -2.94 3.59
N THR A 243 1.69 -3.14 2.74
CA THR A 243 1.75 -4.12 1.64
C THR A 243 2.71 -3.73 0.52
N ARG A 244 2.94 -2.43 0.30
CA ARG A 244 4.03 -1.92 -0.57
C ARG A 244 5.42 -2.14 0.05
N LEU A 245 5.58 -1.95 1.36
CA LEU A 245 6.86 -2.10 2.04
C LEU A 245 7.34 -3.58 2.06
N PHE A 246 6.45 -4.53 2.34
CA PHE A 246 6.80 -5.94 2.57
C PHE A 246 6.41 -6.90 1.43
N GLN A 247 6.15 -6.36 0.23
CA GLN A 247 5.84 -7.11 -1.00
C GLN A 247 6.88 -8.20 -1.36
N PRO A 248 6.49 -9.31 -2.04
CA PRO A 248 5.15 -9.64 -2.54
C PRO A 248 4.14 -10.07 -1.46
N TRP A 249 2.86 -10.17 -1.85
CA TRP A 249 1.74 -10.46 -0.95
C TRP A 249 1.80 -11.86 -0.33
N ASP A 250 2.12 -12.89 -1.12
CA ASP A 250 2.23 -14.27 -0.64
C ASP A 250 3.29 -14.44 0.47
N LYS A 251 4.36 -13.62 0.43
CA LYS A 251 5.43 -13.56 1.43
C LYS A 251 5.35 -12.38 2.39
N LEU A 252 4.22 -11.68 2.47
CA LEU A 252 4.06 -10.43 3.24
C LEU A 252 4.61 -10.52 4.68
N LEU A 253 4.18 -11.53 5.45
CA LEU A 253 4.63 -11.69 6.84
C LEU A 253 6.05 -12.25 6.95
N ASP A 254 6.50 -13.08 6.01
CA ASP A 254 7.88 -13.60 5.98
C ASP A 254 8.88 -12.48 5.70
N ASN A 255 8.60 -11.64 4.70
CA ASN A 255 9.36 -10.43 4.39
C ASN A 255 9.37 -9.45 5.56
N TRP A 256 8.24 -9.27 6.26
CA TRP A 256 8.18 -8.46 7.48
C TRP A 256 9.05 -9.03 8.62
N ARG A 257 8.97 -10.34 8.89
CA ARG A 257 9.83 -11.02 9.87
C ARG A 257 11.31 -10.84 9.55
N VAL A 258 11.69 -11.06 8.30
CA VAL A 258 13.08 -10.94 7.84
C VAL A 258 13.54 -9.49 7.93
N LEU A 259 12.86 -8.56 7.27
CA LEU A 259 13.32 -7.19 7.08
C LEU A 259 13.12 -6.27 8.30
N ALA A 260 12.04 -6.42 9.06
CA ALA A 260 11.68 -5.50 10.15
C ALA A 260 11.80 -6.08 11.57
N VAL A 261 11.92 -7.41 11.71
CA VAL A 261 12.11 -8.06 13.02
C VAL A 261 13.52 -8.64 13.21
N LYS A 262 14.12 -9.21 12.15
CA LYS A 262 15.42 -9.89 12.23
C LYS A 262 16.61 -9.09 11.67
N HIS A 263 16.40 -8.19 10.71
CA HIS A 263 17.51 -7.60 9.95
C HIS A 263 18.29 -6.53 10.74
N PRO A 264 19.61 -6.69 10.99
CA PRO A 264 20.38 -5.76 11.82
C PRO A 264 20.50 -4.34 11.24
N ALA A 265 20.42 -4.18 9.91
CA ALA A 265 20.39 -2.85 9.27
C ALA A 265 19.08 -2.06 9.47
N TYR A 266 18.00 -2.67 9.97
CA TYR A 266 16.71 -1.98 10.09
C TYR A 266 16.69 -1.01 11.26
N VAL A 267 16.43 0.27 10.97
CA VAL A 267 16.39 1.34 11.98
C VAL A 267 15.02 2.02 12.00
N SER A 268 14.14 1.53 12.89
CA SER A 268 12.79 2.08 13.04
C SER A 268 12.78 3.53 13.54
N PHE A 269 11.88 4.34 13.00
CA PHE A 269 11.62 5.73 13.40
C PHE A 269 12.84 6.68 13.42
N LEU A 270 13.77 6.56 12.46
CA LEU A 270 14.84 7.55 12.25
C LEU A 270 14.52 8.55 11.11
N THR A 271 14.99 9.79 11.25
CA THR A 271 14.99 10.81 10.18
C THR A 271 16.22 10.70 9.26
N TYR A 272 16.27 11.53 8.22
CA TYR A 272 17.44 11.65 7.33
C TYR A 272 18.71 12.01 8.11
N ASP A 273 18.65 13.02 8.98
CA ASP A 273 19.77 13.41 9.86
C ASP A 273 20.18 12.32 10.84
N GLN A 274 19.23 11.59 11.42
CA GLN A 274 19.56 10.52 12.36
C GLN A 274 20.25 9.34 11.68
N VAL A 275 19.89 9.02 10.43
CA VAL A 275 20.66 8.05 9.62
C VAL A 275 22.06 8.58 9.29
N LYS A 276 22.18 9.86 8.91
CA LYS A 276 23.48 10.50 8.65
C LYS A 276 24.39 10.47 9.88
N ASN A 277 23.89 10.88 11.05
CA ASN A 277 24.63 10.86 12.31
C ASN A 277 24.97 9.43 12.75
N LYS A 278 24.08 8.45 12.53
CA LYS A 278 24.35 7.04 12.86
C LYS A 278 25.43 6.42 11.96
N LEU A 279 25.53 6.84 10.70
CA LEU A 279 26.56 6.35 9.77
C LEU A 279 27.90 7.11 9.87
N GLN A 280 27.96 8.26 10.55
CA GLN A 280 29.22 8.99 10.80
C GLN A 280 30.26 8.16 11.56
N ALA A 281 29.83 7.22 12.41
CA ALA A 281 30.70 6.31 13.15
C ALA A 281 31.40 5.26 12.26
N TYR A 282 30.99 5.10 11.00
CA TYR A 282 31.46 4.05 10.08
C TYR A 282 32.02 4.60 8.76
N THR A 283 32.38 5.89 8.69
CA THR A 283 32.95 6.53 7.48
C THR A 283 34.27 5.89 7.02
N ASN A 284 34.99 5.24 7.94
CA ASN A 284 36.18 4.43 7.68
C ASN A 284 35.87 2.99 7.21
N LYS A 285 34.59 2.58 7.16
CA LYS A 285 34.13 1.25 6.74
C LYS A 285 33.12 1.35 5.57
N PRO A 286 33.57 1.67 4.34
CA PRO A 286 32.72 1.67 3.15
C PRO A 286 31.91 0.39 2.98
N GLY A 287 30.67 0.53 2.54
CA GLY A 287 29.69 -0.55 2.50
C GLY A 287 28.86 -0.70 3.79
N SER A 288 29.11 0.12 4.82
CA SER A 288 28.26 0.17 6.02
C SER A 288 26.92 0.84 5.74
N TYR A 289 25.81 0.20 6.11
CA TYR A 289 24.47 0.64 5.71
C TYR A 289 23.37 0.41 6.76
N VAL A 290 22.31 1.22 6.69
CA VAL A 290 21.06 1.05 7.45
C VAL A 290 19.85 1.39 6.57
N PHE A 291 18.67 0.82 6.83
CA PHE A 291 17.45 1.14 6.11
C PHE A 291 16.25 1.39 7.03
N ARG A 292 15.31 2.20 6.53
CA ARG A 292 14.13 2.68 7.26
C ARG A 292 12.97 2.96 6.32
N LEU A 293 11.78 3.19 6.87
CA LEU A 293 10.66 3.77 6.13
C LEU A 293 11.01 5.21 5.71
N SER A 294 10.60 5.62 4.51
CA SER A 294 10.71 7.02 4.07
C SER A 294 9.61 7.87 4.71
N CYS A 295 10.00 8.99 5.32
CA CYS A 295 9.08 9.96 5.95
C CYS A 295 8.36 10.87 4.94
N THR A 296 8.90 11.02 3.72
CA THR A 296 8.34 11.88 2.65
C THR A 296 7.67 11.09 1.52
N ARG A 297 7.87 9.77 1.48
CA ARG A 297 7.28 8.85 0.49
C ARG A 297 6.84 7.58 1.19
N LEU A 298 5.74 7.64 1.93
CA LEU A 298 5.20 6.47 2.62
C LEU A 298 4.85 5.35 1.62
N GLY A 299 5.04 4.10 2.05
CA GLY A 299 5.07 2.92 1.18
C GLY A 299 6.43 2.66 0.51
N HIS A 300 7.43 3.54 0.67
CA HIS A 300 8.79 3.33 0.17
C HIS A 300 9.83 3.25 1.31
N TRP A 301 10.90 2.51 1.03
CA TRP A 301 12.09 2.42 1.88
C TRP A 301 13.09 3.52 1.54
N ALA A 302 13.90 3.91 2.53
CA ALA A 302 15.10 4.71 2.36
C ALA A 302 16.30 3.95 2.93
N ILE A 303 17.37 3.80 2.13
CA ILE A 303 18.61 3.13 2.51
C ILE A 303 19.70 4.20 2.63
N GLY A 304 20.36 4.28 3.78
CA GLY A 304 21.58 5.07 3.98
C GLY A 304 22.80 4.18 3.95
N TYR A 305 23.88 4.59 3.28
CA TYR A 305 25.13 3.82 3.21
C TYR A 305 26.37 4.73 3.14
N VAL A 306 27.51 4.17 3.56
CA VAL A 306 28.85 4.76 3.41
C VAL A 306 29.44 4.29 2.08
N ALA A 307 29.77 5.22 1.20
CA ALA A 307 30.35 4.93 -0.12
C ALA A 307 31.89 4.79 -0.06
N PRO A 308 32.55 4.29 -1.13
CA PRO A 308 34.01 4.16 -1.21
C PRO A 308 34.81 5.47 -1.09
N ASP A 309 34.17 6.63 -1.18
CA ASP A 309 34.78 7.95 -0.92
C ASP A 309 34.64 8.42 0.55
N GLY A 310 34.16 7.54 1.43
CA GLY A 310 33.92 7.81 2.85
C GLY A 310 32.68 8.65 3.15
N LYS A 311 31.94 9.10 2.13
CA LYS A 311 30.74 9.93 2.32
C LYS A 311 29.49 9.08 2.52
N ILE A 312 28.50 9.69 3.15
CA ILE A 312 27.23 9.06 3.48
C ILE A 312 26.16 9.54 2.50
N TYR A 313 25.56 8.60 1.78
CA TYR A 313 24.47 8.84 0.84
C TYR A 313 23.19 8.17 1.34
N GLN A 314 22.03 8.69 0.91
CA GLN A 314 20.72 8.07 1.15
C GLN A 314 19.94 7.99 -0.17
N THR A 315 19.42 6.80 -0.48
CA THR A 315 18.65 6.49 -1.70
C THR A 315 17.27 5.93 -1.34
N ILE A 316 16.33 6.05 -2.28
CA ILE A 316 15.00 5.43 -2.20
C ILE A 316 14.90 4.44 -3.38
N PRO A 317 14.91 3.12 -3.14
CA PRO A 317 14.70 2.15 -4.21
C PRO A 317 13.39 2.40 -4.95
N ASN A 318 13.48 2.61 -6.25
CA ASN A 318 12.33 2.71 -7.15
C ASN A 318 12.20 1.37 -7.91
N SER A 319 10.97 0.93 -8.18
CA SER A 319 10.65 -0.23 -9.03
C SER A 319 11.27 -1.59 -8.61
N LYS A 320 11.67 -1.73 -7.34
CA LYS A 320 12.25 -2.97 -6.76
C LYS A 320 11.71 -3.17 -5.34
N SER A 321 11.54 -4.43 -4.91
CA SER A 321 11.33 -4.75 -3.49
C SER A 321 12.62 -4.49 -2.69
N LEU A 322 12.52 -4.28 -1.38
CA LEU A 322 13.71 -4.06 -0.54
C LEU A 322 14.64 -5.29 -0.57
N VAL A 323 14.10 -6.50 -0.55
CA VAL A 323 14.85 -7.76 -0.69
C VAL A 323 15.75 -7.70 -1.94
N LYS A 324 15.18 -7.36 -3.11
CA LYS A 324 15.98 -7.23 -4.34
C LYS A 324 16.99 -6.09 -4.26
N ALA A 325 16.62 -4.93 -3.72
CA ALA A 325 17.54 -3.79 -3.60
C ALA A 325 18.76 -4.09 -2.70
N LEU A 326 18.56 -4.86 -1.62
CA LEU A 326 19.63 -5.30 -0.73
C LEU A 326 20.53 -6.36 -1.39
N VAL A 327 19.96 -7.35 -2.06
CA VAL A 327 20.73 -8.38 -2.79
C VAL A 327 21.54 -7.77 -3.94
N ASP A 328 20.93 -6.89 -4.75
CA ASP A 328 21.61 -6.17 -5.84
C ASP A 328 22.79 -5.34 -5.26
N GLY A 329 22.55 -4.52 -4.24
CA GLY A 329 23.59 -3.65 -3.67
C GLY A 329 24.64 -4.36 -2.81
N TYR A 330 24.37 -5.57 -2.30
CA TYR A 330 25.41 -6.43 -1.70
C TYR A 330 26.37 -6.95 -2.78
N ARG A 331 25.83 -7.42 -3.92
CA ARG A 331 26.61 -7.89 -5.07
C ARG A 331 27.50 -6.79 -5.66
N GLU A 332 26.97 -5.56 -5.75
CA GLU A 332 27.74 -4.37 -6.14
C GLU A 332 28.70 -3.85 -5.06
N GLY A 333 28.49 -4.25 -3.80
CA GLY A 333 29.36 -3.95 -2.65
C GLY A 333 29.01 -2.70 -1.84
N PHE A 334 27.90 -2.04 -2.12
CA PHE A 334 27.40 -0.86 -1.38
C PHE A 334 26.71 -1.22 -0.05
N TYR A 335 26.11 -2.42 0.05
CA TYR A 335 25.36 -2.86 1.24
C TYR A 335 26.00 -4.11 1.84
N ARG A 336 27.20 -3.96 2.43
CA ARG A 336 28.00 -5.07 2.98
C ARG A 336 27.93 -5.21 4.49
N TYR A 337 27.92 -4.10 5.23
CA TYR A 337 28.06 -4.11 6.69
C TYR A 337 26.78 -3.55 7.33
N PRO A 338 25.77 -4.40 7.63
CA PRO A 338 24.49 -3.92 8.14
C PRO A 338 24.69 -3.34 9.53
N ASN A 339 24.29 -2.09 9.75
CA ASN A 339 24.59 -1.35 10.99
C ASN A 339 26.11 -1.26 11.32
N GLY A 340 26.99 -1.51 10.34
CA GLY A 340 28.44 -1.60 10.54
C GLY A 340 28.95 -2.98 10.98
N GLU A 341 28.07 -3.95 11.26
CA GLU A 341 28.43 -5.33 11.62
C GLU A 341 29.11 -6.06 10.45
N ASP A 342 29.97 -7.05 10.75
CA ASP A 342 30.67 -7.83 9.70
C ASP A 342 29.83 -8.96 9.08
N HIS A 343 28.73 -9.37 9.73
CA HIS A 343 27.83 -10.41 9.23
C HIS A 343 26.61 -9.81 8.51
N ASN A 344 26.54 -9.98 7.20
CA ASN A 344 25.37 -9.62 6.39
C ASN A 344 24.45 -10.84 6.20
N PRO A 345 23.15 -10.76 6.53
CA PRO A 345 22.19 -11.80 6.19
C PRO A 345 22.10 -12.01 4.67
N ASP A 346 22.20 -13.27 4.21
CA ASP A 346 21.88 -13.61 2.83
C ASP A 346 20.36 -13.62 2.62
N LEU A 347 19.89 -12.76 1.72
CA LEU A 347 18.48 -12.60 1.35
C LEU A 347 18.17 -13.19 -0.05
N THR A 348 19.09 -13.97 -0.61
CA THR A 348 18.95 -14.53 -1.98
C THR A 348 17.82 -15.56 -2.04
N LYS A 349 17.59 -16.33 -0.97
CA LYS A 349 16.54 -17.37 -0.90
C LYS A 349 15.14 -16.76 -0.90
N GLU A 350 14.96 -15.68 -0.14
CA GLU A 350 13.73 -14.87 -0.10
C GLU A 350 13.45 -14.23 -1.47
N LEU A 351 14.48 -13.80 -2.18
CA LEU A 351 14.37 -13.27 -3.54
C LEU A 351 13.96 -14.35 -4.55
N GLU A 352 14.55 -15.53 -4.49
CA GLU A 352 14.27 -16.65 -5.40
C GLU A 352 12.85 -17.18 -5.22
N ALA A 353 12.41 -17.41 -3.98
CA ALA A 353 11.05 -17.82 -3.66
C ALA A 353 9.99 -16.80 -4.14
N SER A 354 10.32 -15.51 -4.16
CA SER A 354 9.41 -14.41 -4.53
C SER A 354 9.17 -14.23 -6.04
N ASN A 355 9.79 -15.04 -6.92
CA ASN A 355 9.67 -14.85 -8.37
C ASN A 355 8.56 -15.67 -9.04
N ALA A 356 7.95 -16.65 -8.36
CA ALA A 356 6.98 -17.57 -8.95
C ALA A 356 5.69 -16.89 -9.48
N GLY A 357 5.25 -15.79 -8.85
CA GLY A 357 3.99 -15.10 -9.18
C GLY A 357 4.02 -14.14 -10.37
N LYS A 358 5.19 -13.79 -10.93
CA LYS A 358 5.35 -12.68 -11.89
C LYS A 358 4.92 -12.99 -13.33
N THR A 359 4.26 -14.13 -13.55
CA THR A 359 3.78 -14.54 -14.87
C THR A 359 2.37 -13.99 -15.12
N VAL A 360 2.21 -13.14 -16.13
CA VAL A 360 0.88 -12.81 -16.67
C VAL A 360 0.50 -13.85 -17.71
N GLN A 361 -0.60 -14.57 -17.49
CA GLN A 361 -1.20 -15.44 -18.50
C GLN A 361 -2.22 -14.63 -19.32
N VAL A 362 -2.17 -14.76 -20.64
CA VAL A 362 -3.16 -14.17 -21.55
C VAL A 362 -4.41 -15.05 -21.56
N THR A 363 -5.61 -14.48 -21.36
CA THR A 363 -6.86 -15.25 -21.47
C THR A 363 -7.21 -15.53 -22.93
N GLN A 364 -8.02 -16.56 -23.19
CA GLN A 364 -8.44 -16.87 -24.56
C GLN A 364 -9.21 -15.69 -25.20
N GLU A 365 -10.13 -15.06 -24.47
CA GLU A 365 -10.86 -13.85 -24.90
C GLU A 365 -9.90 -12.71 -25.29
N GLN A 366 -8.86 -12.48 -24.48
CA GLN A 366 -7.85 -11.46 -24.78
C GLN A 366 -7.07 -11.80 -26.05
N PHE A 367 -6.65 -13.07 -26.20
CA PHE A 367 -5.93 -13.55 -27.39
C PHE A 367 -6.78 -13.36 -28.67
N GLU A 368 -8.04 -13.80 -28.64
CA GLU A 368 -8.97 -13.69 -29.78
C GLU A 368 -9.23 -12.22 -30.17
N ILE A 369 -9.42 -11.32 -29.19
CA ILE A 369 -9.54 -9.87 -29.44
C ILE A 369 -8.28 -9.32 -30.12
N TYR A 370 -7.09 -9.57 -29.59
CA TYR A 370 -5.86 -9.02 -30.18
C TYR A 370 -5.59 -9.58 -31.59
N CYS A 371 -5.83 -10.88 -31.81
CA CYS A 371 -5.73 -11.48 -33.15
C CYS A 371 -6.70 -10.85 -34.16
N SER A 372 -7.94 -10.53 -33.76
CA SER A 372 -8.93 -9.90 -34.64
C SER A 372 -8.52 -8.52 -35.18
N ILE A 373 -7.67 -7.80 -34.44
CA ILE A 373 -7.12 -6.48 -34.82
C ILE A 373 -5.69 -6.55 -35.37
N GLY A 374 -5.22 -7.74 -35.75
CA GLY A 374 -3.89 -7.93 -36.36
C GLY A 374 -2.72 -7.64 -35.40
N SER A 375 -2.93 -7.82 -34.10
CA SER A 375 -1.95 -7.47 -33.06
C SER A 375 -1.81 -8.60 -32.02
N THR A 376 -0.90 -8.44 -31.05
CA THR A 376 -0.71 -9.42 -29.96
C THR A 376 -0.86 -8.79 -28.58
N PHE A 377 -1.20 -9.60 -27.58
CA PHE A 377 -1.36 -9.13 -26.20
C PHE A 377 -0.03 -8.70 -25.60
N GLU A 378 1.04 -9.44 -25.84
CA GLU A 378 2.36 -9.20 -25.28
C GLU A 378 2.99 -7.88 -25.76
N MET A 379 2.73 -7.47 -27.01
CA MET A 379 3.31 -6.28 -27.62
C MET A 379 2.82 -4.97 -26.97
N CYS A 380 3.73 -4.01 -26.77
CA CYS A 380 3.47 -2.73 -26.10
C CYS A 380 2.81 -1.70 -27.01
N LYS A 381 1.55 -1.33 -26.69
CA LYS A 381 0.66 -0.42 -27.44
C LYS A 381 1.04 1.07 -27.33
N ILE A 382 2.33 1.37 -27.48
CA ILE A 382 2.93 2.72 -27.54
C ILE A 382 4.07 2.75 -28.58
N CYS A 383 4.86 1.68 -28.70
CA CYS A 383 5.84 1.51 -29.78
C CYS A 383 5.42 0.44 -30.80
N ASP A 384 4.61 -0.55 -30.39
CA ASP A 384 4.27 -1.77 -31.12
C ASP A 384 5.49 -2.58 -31.66
N GLU A 385 6.67 -2.33 -31.10
CA GLU A 385 7.93 -3.04 -31.36
C GLU A 385 8.30 -4.03 -30.24
N ASN A 386 8.12 -3.61 -28.98
CA ASN A 386 8.66 -4.30 -27.81
C ASN A 386 7.56 -5.01 -27.01
N ASP A 387 7.84 -6.20 -26.47
CA ASP A 387 6.95 -6.86 -25.52
C ASP A 387 6.88 -6.10 -24.18
N LYS A 388 5.73 -6.18 -23.51
CA LYS A 388 5.46 -5.56 -22.20
C LYS A 388 6.13 -6.38 -21.09
N ASP A 389 7.13 -5.79 -20.44
CA ASP A 389 7.92 -6.37 -19.35
C ASP A 389 7.61 -5.73 -17.98
N VAL A 390 6.76 -4.69 -17.92
CA VAL A 390 6.38 -4.04 -16.65
C VAL A 390 4.87 -3.77 -16.49
N ARG A 391 4.40 -3.94 -15.26
CA ARG A 391 3.04 -3.65 -14.77
C ARG A 391 3.07 -2.39 -13.89
N LEU A 392 2.16 -1.45 -14.18
CA LEU A 392 2.05 -0.17 -13.48
C LEU A 392 1.01 -0.23 -12.36
N GLU A 393 1.43 0.04 -11.12
CA GLU A 393 0.56 0.06 -9.94
C GLU A 393 0.22 1.51 -9.52
N PRO A 394 -1.01 1.82 -9.09
CA PRO A 394 -2.12 0.90 -8.81
C PRO A 394 -2.94 0.52 -10.06
N CYS A 395 -2.65 1.14 -11.22
CA CYS A 395 -3.60 1.20 -12.34
C CYS A 395 -3.82 -0.13 -13.09
N GLY A 396 -2.85 -1.05 -13.07
CA GLY A 396 -2.88 -2.36 -13.73
C GLY A 396 -2.38 -2.39 -15.18
N HIS A 397 -2.05 -1.23 -15.77
CA HIS A 397 -1.63 -1.15 -17.17
C HIS A 397 -0.27 -1.81 -17.42
N LEU A 398 -0.13 -2.44 -18.59
CA LEU A 398 1.07 -3.16 -19.01
C LEU A 398 1.77 -2.40 -20.15
N ILE A 399 3.07 -2.19 -20.03
CA ILE A 399 3.90 -1.37 -20.92
C ILE A 399 5.31 -2.01 -21.01
N CYS A 400 6.10 -1.66 -22.03
CA CYS A 400 7.53 -1.95 -22.02
C CYS A 400 8.30 -0.87 -21.23
N LYS A 401 9.38 -1.27 -20.59
CA LYS A 401 10.25 -0.45 -19.74
C LYS A 401 10.87 0.72 -20.50
N ILE A 402 11.16 0.53 -21.79
CA ILE A 402 11.66 1.59 -22.70
C ILE A 402 10.64 2.73 -22.80
N CYS A 403 9.40 2.44 -23.24
CA CYS A 403 8.36 3.46 -23.34
C CYS A 403 8.01 4.10 -21.98
N LEU A 404 8.10 3.35 -20.88
CA LEU A 404 7.89 3.89 -19.55
C LEU A 404 8.99 4.90 -19.14
N THR A 405 10.25 4.59 -19.41
CA THR A 405 11.38 5.50 -19.15
C THR A 405 11.26 6.75 -20.02
N SER A 406 11.07 6.60 -21.34
CA SER A 406 10.91 7.75 -22.24
C SER A 406 9.73 8.64 -21.86
N TRP A 407 8.62 8.05 -21.38
CA TRP A 407 7.50 8.84 -20.87
C TRP A 407 7.88 9.68 -19.64
N GLN A 408 8.60 9.09 -18.67
CA GLN A 408 9.00 9.78 -17.43
C GLN A 408 10.08 10.85 -17.65
N GLU A 409 10.90 10.72 -18.70
CA GLU A 409 11.89 11.72 -19.10
C GLU A 409 11.23 12.92 -19.79
N VAL A 410 10.26 12.69 -20.67
CA VAL A 410 9.54 13.76 -21.40
C VAL A 410 8.53 14.50 -20.52
N SER A 411 7.90 13.83 -19.54
CA SER A 411 6.80 14.39 -18.73
C SER A 411 7.21 15.36 -17.61
N THR A 412 8.38 16.00 -17.71
CA THR A 412 8.95 16.92 -16.69
C THR A 412 8.90 16.39 -15.25
N GLY A 413 9.09 15.07 -15.09
CA GLY A 413 9.10 14.38 -13.79
C GLY A 413 7.72 13.93 -13.27
N ILE A 414 6.63 14.13 -14.03
CA ILE A 414 5.29 13.65 -13.66
C ILE A 414 5.22 12.13 -13.82
N LYS A 415 5.22 11.41 -12.68
CA LYS A 415 5.17 9.94 -12.60
C LYS A 415 3.73 9.41 -12.77
N ASN A 416 3.11 9.69 -13.91
CA ASN A 416 1.77 9.21 -14.24
C ASN A 416 1.76 8.13 -15.33
N CYS A 417 0.69 7.34 -15.35
CA CYS A 417 0.47 6.28 -16.33
C CYS A 417 0.26 6.89 -17.74
N PRO A 418 0.96 6.42 -18.78
CA PRO A 418 0.76 6.90 -20.15
C PRO A 418 -0.68 6.74 -20.66
N PHE A 419 -1.36 5.66 -20.28
CA PHE A 419 -2.70 5.33 -20.76
C PHE A 419 -3.81 6.07 -20.01
N CYS A 420 -3.77 6.08 -18.66
CA CYS A 420 -4.89 6.53 -17.83
C CYS A 420 -4.58 7.72 -16.91
N ARG A 421 -3.38 8.31 -17.01
CA ARG A 421 -2.92 9.51 -16.26
C ARG A 421 -2.96 9.43 -14.72
N CYS A 422 -3.36 8.30 -14.13
CA CYS A 422 -3.22 8.03 -12.70
C CYS A 422 -1.74 8.06 -12.26
N GLU A 423 -1.47 8.49 -11.03
CA GLU A 423 -0.14 8.39 -10.42
C GLU A 423 0.36 6.94 -10.38
N ILE A 424 1.66 6.73 -10.65
CA ILE A 424 2.34 5.44 -10.54
C ILE A 424 2.94 5.32 -9.12
N LYS A 425 2.23 4.64 -8.22
CA LYS A 425 2.68 4.35 -6.84
C LYS A 425 3.61 3.14 -6.76
N GLY A 426 3.62 2.28 -7.79
CA GLY A 426 4.50 1.12 -7.90
C GLY A 426 4.73 0.67 -9.34
N ILE A 427 5.83 -0.04 -9.59
CA ILE A 427 6.18 -0.67 -10.87
C ILE A 427 6.68 -2.07 -10.55
N GLU A 428 6.20 -3.07 -11.29
CA GLU A 428 6.54 -4.47 -11.12
C GLU A 428 7.03 -5.05 -12.45
N GLU A 429 8.18 -5.73 -12.43
CA GLU A 429 8.70 -6.47 -13.59
C GLU A 429 7.93 -7.79 -13.75
N ILE A 430 7.33 -8.01 -14.92
CA ILE A 430 6.46 -9.14 -15.25
C ILE A 430 6.97 -9.92 -16.47
N LEU A 431 6.46 -11.13 -16.66
CA LEU A 431 6.72 -11.94 -17.84
C LEU A 431 5.39 -12.43 -18.43
N ILE A 432 5.05 -11.99 -19.64
CA ILE A 432 3.83 -12.43 -20.32
C ILE A 432 4.08 -13.79 -20.98
N ARG A 433 3.29 -14.80 -20.59
CA ARG A 433 3.23 -16.06 -21.34
C ARG A 433 2.17 -15.95 -22.43
N LYS A 434 2.62 -16.01 -23.69
CA LYS A 434 1.76 -16.06 -24.87
C LYS A 434 0.77 -17.23 -24.75
N PHE A 435 -0.47 -17.03 -25.20
CA PHE A 435 -1.50 -18.07 -25.17
C PHE A 435 -1.11 -19.22 -26.12
N THR A 436 -1.16 -20.45 -25.63
CA THR A 436 -0.87 -21.66 -26.41
C THR A 436 -2.11 -22.54 -26.49
N SER A 437 -2.71 -22.65 -27.68
CA SER A 437 -3.90 -23.45 -27.96
C SER A 437 -3.61 -24.96 -27.99
N THR A 438 -2.88 -25.48 -27.01
CA THR A 438 -2.60 -26.91 -26.85
C THR A 438 -3.81 -27.61 -26.22
N VAL A 439 -4.64 -28.20 -27.07
CA VAL A 439 -5.61 -29.24 -26.66
C VAL A 439 -4.84 -30.31 -25.88
N PRO A 440 -5.34 -30.78 -24.71
CA PRO A 440 -4.67 -31.81 -23.93
C PRO A 440 -4.81 -33.17 -24.62
N ASN A 441 -3.95 -33.44 -25.61
CA ASN A 441 -3.78 -34.78 -26.16
C ASN A 441 -3.31 -35.70 -25.03
N SER A 442 -4.15 -36.69 -24.71
CA SER A 442 -3.86 -37.68 -23.69
C SER A 442 -2.57 -38.42 -24.00
N VAL A 443 -1.72 -38.58 -22.97
CA VAL A 443 -0.56 -39.48 -23.05
C VAL A 443 -1.07 -40.88 -23.33
N ASN A 444 -0.64 -41.47 -24.44
CA ASN A 444 -0.79 -42.88 -24.69
C ASN A 444 0.47 -43.38 -25.43
N GLU A 445 1.46 -43.82 -24.65
CA GLU A 445 2.62 -44.49 -25.22
C GLU A 445 2.19 -45.83 -25.83
N ASN A 446 2.62 -46.14 -27.06
CA ASN A 446 3.45 -47.33 -27.32
C ASN A 446 3.89 -47.43 -28.80
N ARG A 447 5.18 -47.76 -28.98
CA ARG A 447 5.76 -48.61 -30.06
C ARG A 447 5.62 -48.18 -31.53
N LYS A 448 6.70 -47.56 -32.00
CA LYS A 448 7.66 -48.10 -32.98
C LYS A 448 7.18 -48.70 -34.33
N ASN A 449 7.88 -48.19 -35.36
CA ASN A 449 8.36 -48.84 -36.60
C ASN A 449 7.52 -48.73 -37.91
N GLU A 450 8.16 -48.03 -38.86
CA GLU A 450 8.48 -48.46 -40.23
C GLU A 450 7.66 -48.02 -41.46
N SER A 451 8.46 -47.87 -42.54
CA SER A 451 8.14 -47.67 -43.96
C SER A 451 7.76 -46.26 -44.46
N ARG A 452 8.34 -45.91 -45.62
CA ARG A 452 8.01 -44.78 -46.50
C ARG A 452 7.21 -45.35 -47.67
N CYS A 453 6.31 -44.56 -48.27
CA CYS A 453 6.21 -44.40 -49.72
C CYS A 453 5.27 -43.23 -50.10
N GLU A 454 5.24 -42.91 -51.39
CA GLU A 454 4.64 -41.71 -51.99
C GLU A 454 3.26 -42.00 -52.63
N GLY A 455 2.53 -40.98 -53.10
CA GLY A 455 1.49 -41.17 -54.13
C GLY A 455 0.09 -40.54 -53.91
N ASP A 456 -0.05 -39.27 -54.31
CA ASP A 456 -1.11 -38.74 -55.20
C ASP A 456 -2.65 -38.72 -54.93
N THR A 457 -3.24 -37.70 -55.58
CA THR A 457 -4.65 -37.59 -56.06
C THR A 457 -5.82 -37.34 -55.09
N MET A 458 -5.97 -36.05 -54.74
CA MET A 458 -7.21 -35.25 -54.79
C MET A 458 -8.52 -35.92 -55.23
N SER A 459 -9.59 -35.71 -54.45
CA SER A 459 -10.97 -35.57 -54.97
C SER A 459 -11.86 -34.71 -54.06
N LYS A 460 -12.95 -34.17 -54.62
CA LYS A 460 -13.85 -33.17 -54.00
C LYS A 460 -15.17 -33.81 -53.57
N ASN A 461 -15.76 -33.34 -52.46
CA ASN A 461 -17.20 -33.05 -52.25
C ASN A 461 -17.35 -32.51 -50.80
N LYS A 462 -18.02 -31.38 -50.48
CA LYS A 462 -19.43 -30.96 -50.70
C LYS A 462 -20.46 -31.93 -50.10
N LEU A 463 -20.89 -31.66 -48.87
CA LEU A 463 -22.28 -31.32 -48.43
C LEU A 463 -22.17 -30.87 -46.95
N HIS A 464 -22.58 -29.66 -46.53
CA HIS A 464 -23.93 -29.13 -46.30
C HIS A 464 -24.53 -29.47 -44.92
N LEU A 465 -24.90 -28.44 -44.14
CA LEU A 465 -25.62 -28.59 -42.85
C LEU A 465 -27.05 -29.12 -43.07
N PRO A 466 -27.69 -29.65 -42.01
CA PRO A 466 -28.74 -28.82 -41.40
C PRO A 466 -28.73 -28.75 -39.86
N ILE A 467 -29.10 -27.58 -39.33
CA ILE A 467 -29.52 -27.37 -37.93
C ILE A 467 -30.95 -27.93 -37.74
N LYS A 468 -31.28 -28.46 -36.56
CA LYS A 468 -32.68 -28.50 -36.08
C LYS A 468 -32.80 -28.37 -34.55
N LEU A 469 -33.58 -27.39 -34.12
CA LEU A 469 -34.07 -27.18 -32.75
C LEU A 469 -35.54 -27.64 -32.67
N SER A 470 -35.96 -28.29 -31.58
CA SER A 470 -37.38 -28.39 -31.21
C SER A 470 -37.62 -28.80 -29.75
N PHE A 471 -38.57 -28.11 -29.12
CA PHE A 471 -39.10 -28.27 -27.76
C PHE A 471 -39.82 -29.62 -27.50
N GLY A 472 -40.02 -30.02 -26.24
CA GLY A 472 -40.86 -31.19 -25.87
C GLY A 472 -41.18 -31.35 -24.37
N LYS A 473 -42.31 -30.82 -23.90
CA LYS A 473 -42.78 -30.74 -22.50
C LYS A 473 -43.19 -32.08 -21.79
N MET A 474 -42.91 -32.11 -20.47
CA MET A 474 -43.82 -32.48 -19.34
C MET A 474 -44.12 -33.92 -18.87
N ASN A 475 -44.26 -33.99 -17.53
CA ASN A 475 -45.01 -34.90 -16.63
C ASN A 475 -44.39 -36.23 -16.16
N LYS A 476 -44.83 -36.85 -15.05
CA LYS A 476 -45.26 -36.42 -13.68
C LYS A 476 -45.77 -37.67 -12.91
N ASP A 477 -45.31 -37.91 -11.66
CA ASP A 477 -46.00 -38.59 -10.52
C ASP A 477 -44.93 -39.10 -9.51
N LYS A 478 -45.05 -38.90 -8.17
CA LYS A 478 -45.88 -39.62 -7.14
C LYS A 478 -45.60 -41.14 -7.14
N ALA A 479 -45.28 -41.84 -6.04
CA ALA A 479 -45.64 -41.74 -4.61
C ALA A 479 -44.64 -42.60 -3.75
N LYS A 480 -44.63 -42.77 -2.40
CA LYS A 480 -45.15 -42.13 -1.15
C LYS A 480 -44.69 -43.04 0.04
N ASN A 481 -44.87 -42.64 1.32
CA ASN A 481 -44.73 -43.44 2.58
C ASN A 481 -43.25 -43.82 2.95
N SER A 482 -42.84 -44.19 4.19
CA SER A 482 -43.32 -44.12 5.61
C SER A 482 -42.25 -44.80 6.52
N GLU A 483 -42.07 -44.64 7.85
CA GLU A 483 -42.61 -43.80 8.94
C GLU A 483 -41.73 -43.96 10.23
N LYS A 484 -41.86 -43.07 11.24
CA LYS A 484 -41.55 -43.29 12.70
C LYS A 484 -40.05 -43.55 13.07
N SER A 485 -39.56 -43.41 14.32
CA SER A 485 -40.10 -43.01 15.66
C SER A 485 -39.01 -42.43 16.60
N SER A 486 -39.40 -41.58 17.56
CA SER A 486 -38.63 -41.22 18.79
C SER A 486 -39.02 -42.16 19.98
N PRO A 487 -38.59 -42.05 21.28
CA PRO A 487 -38.50 -40.82 22.11
C PRO A 487 -37.39 -40.76 23.25
N ASP A 488 -37.37 -39.62 23.96
CA ASP A 488 -37.01 -39.30 25.38
C ASP A 488 -35.76 -39.92 26.08
N THR A 489 -34.95 -39.16 26.83
CA THR A 489 -35.29 -38.66 28.20
C THR A 489 -34.32 -37.57 28.74
N SER A 490 -34.53 -37.09 29.98
CA SER A 490 -33.77 -36.05 30.74
C SER A 490 -33.80 -36.44 32.26
N PRO A 491 -33.31 -35.70 33.30
CA PRO A 491 -32.92 -34.27 33.36
C PRO A 491 -31.79 -33.85 34.38
N THR A 492 -31.65 -32.53 34.60
CA THR A 492 -31.15 -31.78 35.80
C THR A 492 -29.70 -31.96 36.31
N ASN A 493 -28.97 -30.84 36.47
CA ASN A 493 -28.98 -30.08 37.75
C ASN A 493 -28.49 -28.61 37.64
N VAL A 494 -28.49 -27.87 38.76
CA VAL A 494 -28.54 -26.38 38.84
C VAL A 494 -27.27 -25.72 39.44
N THR A 495 -26.87 -24.54 38.93
CA THR A 495 -26.42 -23.37 39.75
C THR A 495 -26.27 -22.07 38.94
N ASN A 496 -26.51 -20.92 39.58
CA ASN A 496 -26.47 -19.57 38.99
C ASN A 496 -25.26 -18.76 39.45
N THR A 497 -24.82 -17.78 38.66
CA THR A 497 -24.60 -16.39 39.14
C THR A 497 -24.54 -15.39 37.98
N ASN A 498 -24.78 -14.11 38.26
CA ASN A 498 -25.14 -13.10 37.25
C ASN A 498 -23.95 -12.33 36.67
N MET A 499 -24.06 -11.94 35.39
CA MET A 499 -23.36 -10.79 34.81
C MET A 499 -24.38 -9.88 34.12
N THR A 500 -24.28 -8.57 34.34
CA THR A 500 -25.22 -7.55 33.84
C THR A 500 -24.93 -7.11 32.40
N MET A 501 -25.98 -6.60 31.73
CA MET A 501 -26.02 -6.45 30.27
C MET A 501 -25.32 -5.20 29.73
N LEU A 502 -24.74 -5.34 28.53
CA LEU A 502 -24.55 -4.26 27.56
C LEU A 502 -25.48 -4.51 26.35
N PRO A 503 -26.04 -3.47 25.70
CA PRO A 503 -27.06 -3.62 24.67
C PRO A 503 -26.49 -4.18 23.36
N LYS A 504 -27.25 -5.07 22.71
CA LYS A 504 -26.93 -5.65 21.40
C LYS A 504 -27.40 -4.73 20.27
N ILE A 505 -26.55 -4.52 19.26
CA ILE A 505 -26.93 -3.90 17.98
C ILE A 505 -27.55 -5.01 17.09
N PRO A 506 -28.65 -4.75 16.34
CA PRO A 506 -29.25 -5.77 15.47
C PRO A 506 -28.40 -6.09 14.24
N ASN A 507 -28.27 -7.38 13.91
CA ASN A 507 -27.78 -7.82 12.60
C ASN A 507 -28.90 -7.63 11.56
N ILE A 508 -28.65 -6.83 10.51
CA ILE A 508 -29.52 -6.76 9.33
C ILE A 508 -28.70 -7.16 8.10
N CYS A 509 -28.66 -8.47 7.83
CA CYS A 509 -28.17 -9.05 6.58
C CYS A 509 -28.88 -10.39 6.35
N ASN A 510 -30.06 -10.33 5.72
CA ASN A 510 -30.65 -11.37 4.87
C ASN A 510 -32.07 -10.96 4.45
N ASN A 511 -32.22 -10.41 3.24
CA ASN A 511 -33.40 -10.54 2.38
C ASN A 511 -33.14 -9.83 1.05
N MET A 512 -32.87 -10.60 -0.01
CA MET A 512 -33.01 -10.15 -1.39
C MET A 512 -33.92 -11.12 -2.12
N ALA A 513 -35.11 -10.64 -2.49
CA ALA A 513 -35.97 -11.28 -3.47
C ALA A 513 -35.63 -10.75 -4.88
N PRO A 514 -35.74 -11.55 -5.94
CA PRO A 514 -35.37 -11.13 -7.28
C PRO A 514 -36.43 -10.17 -7.87
N LEU A 515 -35.98 -9.00 -8.34
CA LEU A 515 -36.80 -8.08 -9.14
C LEU A 515 -36.46 -8.26 -10.63
N THR A 516 -37.46 -8.58 -11.43
CA THR A 516 -37.32 -8.78 -12.89
C THR A 516 -37.38 -7.45 -13.63
N SER A 517 -36.29 -7.06 -14.27
CA SER A 517 -36.26 -5.95 -15.22
C SER A 517 -36.86 -6.37 -16.56
N GLN A 518 -38.06 -5.87 -16.88
CA GLN A 518 -38.59 -5.94 -18.25
C GLN A 518 -37.99 -4.81 -19.09
N THR A 519 -37.43 -5.16 -20.24
CA THR A 519 -36.96 -4.20 -21.25
C THR A 519 -38.14 -3.64 -22.03
N ASN A 520 -38.32 -2.32 -22.00
CA ASN A 520 -39.15 -1.60 -22.96
C ASN A 520 -38.26 -0.65 -23.74
N ILE A 521 -38.08 -0.94 -25.03
CA ILE A 521 -37.46 -0.04 -26.02
C ILE A 521 -38.61 0.63 -26.76
N GLN A 522 -38.55 1.96 -26.95
CA GLN A 522 -39.44 2.68 -27.84
C GLN A 522 -38.61 3.33 -28.96
N ASP A 523 -39.06 3.15 -30.20
CA ASP A 523 -38.33 3.52 -31.40
C ASP A 523 -38.63 4.94 -31.90
N GLY A 524 -37.56 5.67 -32.20
CA GLY A 524 -37.47 6.68 -33.26
C GLY A 524 -38.14 8.06 -33.04
N PRO A 525 -38.16 8.90 -34.10
CA PRO A 525 -37.49 8.74 -35.39
C PRO A 525 -36.64 9.94 -35.85
N LEU A 526 -35.83 9.70 -36.91
CA LEU A 526 -34.99 10.62 -37.70
C LEU A 526 -33.72 11.16 -37.01
#